data_AF-A0AAW2M8K0-F1
#
_entry.id   AF-A0AAW2M8K0-F1
#
_cell.length_a   1.000
_cell.length_b   1.000
_cell.length_c   1.000
_cell.angle_alpha   90.00
_cell.angle_beta   90.00
_cell.angle_gamma   90.00
#
_symmetry.space_group_name_H-M   'P 1'
#
loop_
_entity.id
_entity.type
_entity.pdbx_description
1 polymer ?
#
loop_
_entity_poly.entity_id
_entity_poly.type
_entity_poly.pdbx_seq_one_letter_code
_entity_poly.pdbx_strand_id
1 'polypeptide(L)'
;MSVINMMMYGVANGLSMNYYMMNCPFADQFIVKNTVNRALQSDPTLAAALVRMHFHDCFVQGCDGSILIDSTKDNKAEKDSPANLSLRGYE
;
A
#
# COMPACT_ATOMS: atom_id res chain seq x y z
N MET A 1 -2.72 12.55 40.19
CA MET A 1 -3.17 11.20 39.81
C MET A 1 -3.52 11.22 38.32
N SER A 2 -2.72 10.49 37.55
CA SER A 2 -2.94 10.00 36.18
C SER A 2 -3.34 10.98 35.08
N VAL A 3 -2.34 11.67 34.54
CA VAL A 3 -2.31 11.99 33.10
C VAL A 3 -2.12 10.69 32.33
N ILE A 4 -3.22 9.98 32.06
CA ILE A 4 -3.22 8.96 30.99
C ILE A 4 -3.26 9.76 29.70
N ASN A 5 -2.08 10.08 29.17
CA ASN A 5 -1.93 10.52 27.79
C ASN A 5 -2.23 9.30 26.90
N MET A 6 -3.52 9.04 26.67
CA MET A 6 -3.94 8.09 25.67
C MET A 6 -3.52 8.68 24.34
N MET A 7 -2.40 8.23 23.80
CA MET A 7 -2.07 8.48 22.39
C MET A 7 -3.23 7.92 21.57
N MET A 8 -4.16 8.80 21.19
CA MET A 8 -5.07 8.50 20.11
C MET A 8 -4.19 8.39 18.88
N TYR A 9 -3.88 7.17 18.46
CA TYR A 9 -3.56 6.91 17.06
C TYR A 9 -4.82 7.27 16.28
N GLY A 10 -4.98 8.56 15.98
CA GLY A 10 -6.12 9.07 15.25
C GLY A 10 -6.07 8.53 13.82
N VAL A 11 -7.18 7.98 13.36
CA VAL A 11 -7.37 7.69 11.94
C VAL A 11 -7.35 9.03 11.20
N ALA A 12 -6.57 9.13 10.12
CA ALA A 12 -6.50 10.37 9.35
C ALA A 12 -7.90 10.78 8.84
N ASN A 13 -8.14 12.08 8.71
CA ASN A 13 -9.42 12.58 8.23
C ASN A 13 -9.75 11.96 6.85
N GLY A 14 -10.95 11.40 6.72
CA GLY A 14 -11.41 10.73 5.51
C GLY A 14 -11.09 9.23 5.43
N LEU A 15 -10.32 8.66 6.37
CA LEU A 15 -10.09 7.22 6.47
C LEU A 15 -11.07 6.55 7.44
N SER A 16 -11.41 5.30 7.17
CA SER A 16 -12.28 4.48 8.01
C SER A 16 -11.98 3.00 7.80
N MET A 17 -12.00 2.21 8.87
CA MET A 17 -11.81 0.75 8.82
C MET A 17 -12.85 0.02 7.96
N ASN A 18 -14.03 0.64 7.75
CA ASN A 18 -15.14 0.05 7.01
C ASN A 18 -15.45 0.81 5.72
N TYR A 19 -14.47 1.52 5.15
CA TYR A 19 -14.66 2.39 3.97
C TYR A 19 -15.38 1.66 2.80
N TYR A 20 -15.03 0.40 2.55
CA TYR A 20 -15.60 -0.39 1.46
C TYR A 20 -16.87 -1.18 1.81
N MET A 21 -17.35 -1.14 3.06
CA MET A 21 -18.41 -2.04 3.54
C MET A 21 -19.70 -2.00 2.72
N MET A 22 -20.08 -0.82 2.20
CA MET A 22 -21.32 -0.66 1.43
C MET A 22 -21.13 -0.84 -0.08
N ASN A 23 -19.97 -0.47 -0.62
CA ASN A 23 -19.73 -0.44 -2.07
C ASN A 23 -19.05 -1.73 -2.57
N CYS A 24 -18.15 -2.30 -1.78
CA CYS A 24 -17.41 -3.52 -2.08
C CYS A 24 -17.10 -4.29 -0.79
N PRO A 25 -18.10 -4.94 -0.15
CA PRO A 25 -17.92 -5.60 1.16
C PRO A 25 -16.88 -6.73 1.14
N PHE A 26 -16.51 -7.23 -0.04
CA PHE A 26 -15.57 -8.33 -0.22
C PHE A 26 -14.14 -7.87 -0.53
N ALA A 27 -13.89 -6.56 -0.65
CA ALA A 27 -12.59 -6.00 -1.03
C ALA A 27 -11.44 -6.56 -0.17
N ASP A 28 -11.48 -6.32 1.14
CA ASP A 28 -10.35 -6.62 2.01
C ASP A 28 -10.22 -8.12 2.30
N GLN A 29 -11.29 -8.75 2.81
CA GLN A 29 -11.21 -10.10 3.35
C GLN A 29 -11.24 -11.21 2.30
N PHE A 30 -11.83 -10.97 1.13
CA PHE A 30 -12.01 -12.01 0.10
C PHE A 30 -11.22 -11.75 -1.17
N ILE A 31 -11.15 -10.51 -1.66
CA ILE A 31 -10.46 -10.22 -2.91
C ILE A 31 -8.97 -10.02 -2.63
N VAL A 32 -8.60 -8.94 -1.91
CA VAL A 32 -7.21 -8.58 -1.66
C VAL A 32 -6.49 -9.68 -0.88
N LYS A 33 -7.05 -10.14 0.24
CA LYS A 33 -6.43 -11.19 1.07
C LYS A 33 -6.19 -12.49 0.32
N ASN A 34 -7.13 -12.95 -0.51
CA ASN A 34 -6.94 -14.20 -1.25
C ASN A 34 -5.96 -14.04 -2.41
N THR A 35 -5.99 -12.91 -3.12
CA THR A 35 -5.02 -12.62 -4.19
C THR A 35 -3.61 -12.60 -3.62
N VAL A 36 -3.38 -11.86 -2.53
CA VAL A 36 -2.08 -11.83 -1.85
C VAL A 36 -1.68 -13.23 -1.39
N ASN A 37 -2.56 -13.98 -0.71
CA ASN A 37 -2.22 -15.33 -0.26
C ASN A 37 -1.84 -16.28 -1.41
N ARG A 38 -2.50 -16.19 -2.57
CA ARG A 38 -2.14 -16.99 -3.75
C ARG A 38 -0.79 -16.57 -4.31
N ALA A 39 -0.51 -15.27 -4.40
CA ALA A 39 0.79 -14.77 -4.83
C ALA A 39 1.91 -15.25 -3.88
N LEU A 40 1.68 -15.21 -2.57
CA LEU A 40 2.64 -15.68 -1.56
C LEU A 40 2.86 -17.20 -1.58
N GLN A 41 1.85 -17.99 -1.96
CA GLN A 41 2.02 -19.43 -2.15
C GLN A 41 2.95 -19.75 -3.34
N SER A 42 2.94 -18.90 -4.36
CA SER A 42 3.81 -19.02 -5.53
C SER A 42 5.21 -18.48 -5.26
N ASP A 43 5.30 -17.32 -4.60
CA ASP A 43 6.56 -16.69 -4.21
C ASP A 43 6.44 -16.05 -2.80
N PRO A 44 6.93 -16.72 -1.76
CA PRO A 44 6.90 -16.20 -0.40
C PRO A 44 7.68 -14.89 -0.21
N THR A 45 8.66 -14.59 -1.08
CA THR A 45 9.47 -13.37 -0.99
C THR A 45 8.67 -12.11 -1.34
N LEU A 46 7.51 -12.26 -2.00
CA LEU A 46 6.60 -11.15 -2.30
C LEU A 46 6.05 -10.48 -1.04
N ALA A 47 5.98 -11.16 0.10
CA ALA A 47 5.51 -10.56 1.34
C ALA A 47 6.36 -9.34 1.74
N ALA A 48 7.67 -9.49 1.71
CA ALA A 48 8.60 -8.40 1.99
C ALA A 48 8.56 -7.32 0.88
N ALA A 49 8.39 -7.73 -0.38
CA ALA A 49 8.30 -6.81 -1.51
C ALA A 49 7.08 -5.88 -1.43
N LEU A 50 5.89 -6.42 -1.13
CA LEU A 50 4.65 -5.64 -1.05
C LEU A 50 4.68 -4.63 0.10
N VAL A 51 5.21 -5.03 1.26
CA VAL A 51 5.40 -4.11 2.40
C VAL A 51 6.40 -3.00 2.04
N ARG A 52 7.50 -3.36 1.38
CA ARG A 52 8.49 -2.39 0.92
C ARG A 52 7.90 -1.43 -0.12
N MET A 53 7.09 -1.90 -1.05
CA MET A 53 6.41 -1.05 -2.02
C MET A 53 5.50 -0.03 -1.33
N HIS A 54 4.68 -0.46 -0.37
CA HIS A 54 3.83 0.44 0.41
C HIS A 54 4.64 1.49 1.17
N PHE A 55 5.78 1.08 1.75
CA PHE A 55 6.70 2.03 2.39
C PHE A 55 7.24 3.07 1.41
N HIS A 56 7.73 2.64 0.24
CA HIS A 56 8.28 3.55 -0.76
C HIS A 56 7.24 4.56 -1.27
N ASP A 57 6.00 4.11 -1.52
CA ASP A 57 4.87 4.97 -1.88
C ASP A 57 4.66 6.05 -0.81
N CYS A 58 4.37 5.63 0.42
CA CYS A 58 4.05 6.54 1.51
C CYS A 58 5.18 7.52 1.88
N PHE A 59 6.45 7.19 1.59
CA PHE A 59 7.59 8.04 1.95
C PHE A 59 7.78 9.22 1.00
N VAL A 60 7.30 9.10 -0.24
CA VAL A 60 7.43 10.14 -1.27
C VAL A 60 6.06 10.75 -1.51
N GLN A 61 5.83 11.94 -0.95
CA GLN A 61 4.62 12.75 -1.18
C GLN A 61 3.28 12.16 -0.67
N GLY A 62 3.21 10.88 -0.28
CA GLY A 62 2.10 10.31 0.48
C GLY A 62 1.69 8.91 0.01
N CYS A 63 0.73 8.30 0.70
CA CYS A 63 0.21 6.98 0.33
C CYS A 63 -0.89 7.11 -0.73
N ASP A 64 -0.51 7.43 -1.97
CA ASP A 64 -1.44 7.75 -3.06
C ASP A 64 -1.33 6.81 -4.28
N GLY A 65 -0.41 5.85 -4.26
CA GLY A 65 -0.20 4.90 -5.34
C GLY A 65 0.64 5.45 -6.50
N SER A 66 1.31 6.60 -6.35
CA SER A 66 2.19 7.19 -7.37
C SER A 66 3.27 6.22 -7.83
N ILE A 67 3.74 5.34 -6.94
CA ILE A 67 4.81 4.37 -7.23
C ILE A 67 4.42 3.37 -8.33
N LEU A 68 3.12 3.18 -8.57
CA LEU A 68 2.59 2.19 -9.51
C LEU A 68 2.57 2.71 -10.96
N ILE A 69 2.63 4.03 -11.15
CA ILE A 69 2.51 4.68 -12.45
C ILE A 69 3.76 4.43 -13.30
N ASP A 70 3.57 4.08 -14.57
CA ASP A 70 4.65 3.94 -15.54
C ASP A 70 4.98 5.29 -16.20
N SER A 71 6.25 5.47 -16.58
CA SER A 71 6.66 6.60 -17.40
C SER A 71 5.99 6.55 -18.77
N THR A 72 5.64 7.72 -19.31
CA THR A 72 5.22 7.86 -20.70
C THR A 72 6.28 8.65 -21.49
N LYS A 73 5.97 9.02 -22.74
CA LYS A 73 6.86 9.85 -23.55
C LYS A 73 7.06 11.25 -22.95
N ASP A 74 6.05 11.76 -22.26
CA ASP A 74 6.00 13.16 -21.81
C ASP A 74 6.19 13.32 -20.29
N ASN A 75 6.27 12.21 -19.54
CA ASN A 75 6.52 12.23 -18.09
C ASN A 75 7.45 11.11 -17.65
N LYS A 76 8.25 11.40 -16.63
CA LYS A 76 9.03 10.40 -15.90
C LYS A 76 8.33 10.09 -14.58
N ALA A 77 7.99 8.82 -14.37
CA ALA A 77 7.34 8.34 -13.16
C ALA A 77 8.33 8.04 -12.04
N GLU A 78 7.81 7.99 -10.81
CA GLU A 78 8.56 7.66 -9.60
C GLU A 78 9.17 6.25 -9.67
N LYS A 79 8.48 5.33 -10.35
CA LYS A 79 8.88 3.95 -10.59
C LYS A 79 10.30 3.82 -11.19
N ASP A 80 10.70 4.77 -12.03
CA ASP A 80 12.01 4.80 -12.69
C ASP A 80 13.10 5.51 -11.87
N SER A 81 12.80 5.90 -10.63
CA SER A 81 13.79 6.45 -9.70
C SER A 81 14.82 5.38 -9.33
N PRO A 82 16.12 5.70 -9.19
CA PRO A 82 17.15 4.76 -8.76
C PRO A 82 16.80 4.02 -7.45
N ALA A 83 16.08 4.67 -6.53
CA ALA A 83 15.62 4.06 -5.27
C ALA A 83 14.57 2.95 -5.48
N ASN A 84 13.83 3.01 -6.59
CA ASN A 84 12.65 2.19 -6.86
C ASN A 84 12.93 1.05 -7.85
N LEU A 85 14.07 1.06 -8.55
CA LEU A 85 14.46 0.01 -9.51
C LEU A 85 14.55 -1.41 -8.92
N SER A 86 14.66 -1.52 -7.60
CA SER A 86 14.72 -2.82 -6.89
C SER A 86 13.37 -3.23 -6.27
N LEU A 87 12.31 -2.46 -6.48
CA LEU A 87 10.96 -2.84 -6.10
C LEU A 87 10.43 -3.90 -7.07
N ARG A 88 9.52 -4.74 -6.57
CA ARG A 88 8.88 -5.83 -7.31
C ARG A 88 7.49 -6.10 -6.70
N GLY A 89 6.65 -6.87 -7.39
CA GLY A 89 5.24 -7.05 -7.01
C GLY A 89 4.31 -6.05 -7.69
N TYR A 90 4.66 -5.62 -8.90
CA TYR A 90 3.81 -4.74 -9.74
C TYR A 90 2.83 -5.55 -10.59
N GLU A 91 3.06 -6.86 -10.69
CA GLU A 91 2.32 -7.85 -11.46
C GLU A 91 1.05 -8.40 -10.79
#